data_AF-A0A2R6AD81-F1
#
_entry.id   AF-A0A2R6AD81-F1
#
_cell.length_a   1.000
_cell.length_b   1.000
_cell.length_c   1.000
_cell.angle_alpha   90.00
_cell.angle_beta   90.00
_cell.angle_gamma   90.00
#
_symmetry.space_group_name_H-M   'P 1'
#
loop_
_entity.id
_entity.type
_entity.pdbx_description
1 polymer ?
#
loop_
_entity_poly.entity_id
_entity_poly.type
_entity_poly.pdbx_seq_one_letter_code
_entity_poly.pdbx_strand_id
1 'polypeptide(L)' 'MIVLPAELRRALRIKRGSILEVRREGDRIVLKPKPTLLESYGSDEKVRASRVITRIHEERRREVEAESAS' A
#
# COMPACT_ATOMS: atom_id res chain seq x y z
N MET A 1 -18.77 17.08 -3.60
CA MET A 1 -18.71 15.67 -3.17
C MET A 1 -18.75 14.79 -4.41
N ILE A 2 -17.73 13.94 -4.64
CA ILE A 2 -17.71 13.01 -5.78
C ILE A 2 -18.01 11.62 -5.22
N VAL A 3 -18.94 10.89 -5.85
CA VAL A 3 -19.34 9.55 -5.43
C VAL A 3 -18.94 8.57 -6.51
N LEU A 4 -18.18 7.53 -6.16
CA LEU A 4 -17.97 6.39 -7.05
C LEU A 4 -19.24 5.51 -7.05
N PRO A 5 -19.91 5.29 -8.20
CA PRO A 5 -21.05 4.39 -8.30
C PRO A 5 -20.75 3.00 -7.75
N ALA A 6 -21.78 2.34 -7.20
CA ALA A 6 -21.62 1.03 -6.57
C ALA A 6 -21.06 -0.03 -7.54
N GLU A 7 -21.46 0.05 -8.81
CA GLU A 7 -21.02 -0.84 -9.88
C GLU A 7 -19.51 -0.73 -10.11
N LEU A 8 -18.99 0.50 -10.23
CA LEU A 8 -17.55 0.74 -10.39
C LEU A 8 -16.75 0.31 -9.17
N ARG A 9 -17.26 0.55 -7.95
CA ARG A 9 -16.60 0.08 -6.72
C ARG A 9 -16.46 -1.44 -6.70
N ARG A 10 -17.52 -2.17 -7.08
CA ARG A 10 -17.51 -3.65 -7.12
C ARG A 10 -16.55 -4.17 -8.19
N ALA A 11 -16.65 -3.64 -9.41
CA ALA A 11 -15.81 -4.06 -10.54
C ALA A 11 -14.32 -3.85 -10.25
N LEU A 12 -13.98 -2.74 -9.59
CA LEU A 12 -12.60 -2.38 -9.25
C LEU A 12 -12.17 -2.86 -7.84
N ARG A 13 -13.03 -3.64 -7.15
CA ARG A 13 -12.80 -4.14 -5.78
C ARG A 13 -12.44 -3.06 -4.76
N ILE A 14 -12.90 -1.83 -4.97
CA ILE A 14 -12.67 -0.67 -4.10
C ILE A 14 -13.60 -0.77 -2.89
N LYS A 15 -13.02 -0.81 -1.70
CA LYS A 15 -13.73 -0.87 -0.42
C LYS A 15 -13.56 0.45 0.35
N ARG A 16 -14.35 0.63 1.40
CA ARG A 16 -14.13 1.76 2.32
C ARG A 16 -12.72 1.64 2.91
N GLY A 17 -11.95 2.72 2.84
CA GLY A 17 -10.55 2.75 3.29
C GLY A 17 -9.51 2.35 2.23
N SER A 18 -9.93 1.95 1.02
CA SER A 18 -8.98 1.71 -0.07
C SER A 18 -8.24 2.99 -0.46
N ILE A 19 -6.93 2.88 -0.67
CA ILE A 19 -6.10 3.98 -1.16
C ILE A 19 -6.09 3.94 -2.69
N LEU A 20 -6.47 5.07 -3.31
CA LEU A 20 -6.45 5.24 -4.75
C LEU A 20 -5.37 6.24 -5.13
N GLU A 21 -4.63 5.92 -6.18
CA GLU A 21 -3.76 6.89 -6.84
C GLU A 21 -4.60 7.75 -7.77
N VAL A 22 -4.43 9.06 -7.67
CA VAL A 22 -5.15 10.06 -8.47
C VAL A 22 -4.16 10.76 -9.38
N ARG A 23 -4.39 10.73 -10.69
CA ARG A 23 -3.58 11.45 -11.68
C ARG A 23 -4.47 12.28 -12.60
N ARG A 24 -3.94 13.41 -13.07
CA ARG A 24 -4.57 14.21 -14.12
C ARG A 24 -3.96 13.83 -15.47
N GLU A 25 -4.80 13.42 -16.40
CA GLU A 25 -4.43 13.14 -17.78
C GLU A 25 -5.27 14.07 -18.67
N GLY A 26 -4.71 15.25 -19.00
CA GLY A 26 -5.39 16.28 -19.77
C GLY A 26 -6.64 16.83 -19.08
N ASP A 27 -7.80 16.54 -19.69
CA ASP A 27 -9.15 16.88 -19.22
C ASP A 27 -9.75 15.82 -18.28
N ARG A 28 -9.03 14.72 -18.02
CA ARG A 28 -9.53 13.59 -17.23
C ARG A 28 -8.79 13.44 -15.91
N ILE A 29 -9.51 12.90 -14.92
CA ILE A 29 -8.94 12.39 -13.68
C ILE A 29 -8.97 10.87 -13.74
N VAL A 30 -7.81 10.25 -13.61
CA VAL A 30 -7.65 8.81 -13.60
C VAL A 30 -7.44 8.35 -12.15
N LEU A 31 -8.26 7.38 -11.73
CA LEU A 31 -8.19 6.74 -10.43
C LEU A 31 -7.68 5.31 -10.62
N LYS A 32 -6.52 4.98 -10.03
CA LYS A 32 -5.98 3.62 -10.04
C LYS A 32 -5.96 3.04 -8.63
N PRO A 33 -6.56 1.87 -8.38
CA PRO A 33 -6.38 1.18 -7.11
C PRO A 33 -4.89 0.89 -6.91
N LYS A 34 -4.33 1.29 -5.77
CA LYS A 34 -3.00 0.81 -5.39
C LYS A 34 -3.17 -0.58 -4.78
N PRO A 35 -2.52 -1.62 -5.33
CA PRO A 35 -2.52 -2.91 -4.68
C PRO A 35 -1.85 -2.76 -3.32
N THR A 36 -2.45 -3.34 -2.29
CA THR A 36 -1.78 -3.43 -1.01
C THR A 36 -0.53 -4.32 -1.15
N LEU A 37 0.46 -4.17 -0.26
CA LEU A 37 1.63 -5.06 -0.23
C LEU A 37 1.19 -6.53 -0.18
N LEU A 38 0.11 -6.81 0.56
CA LEU A 38 -0.49 -8.14 0.66
C LEU A 38 -1.03 -8.68 -0.69
N GLU A 39 -1.63 -7.81 -1.51
CA GLU A 39 -2.20 -8.17 -2.81
C GLU A 39 -1.14 -8.26 -3.92
N SER A 40 -0.05 -7.49 -3.79
CA SER A 40 1.05 -7.50 -4.77
C SER A 40 1.89 -8.77 -4.69
N TYR A 41 1.92 -9.42 -3.53
CA TYR A 41 2.85 -10.52 -3.26
C TYR A 41 2.22 -11.92 -3.22
N GLY A 42 0.90 -12.06 -3.17
CA GLY A 42 0.24 -13.37 -3.26
C GLY A 42 0.58 -14.33 -2.11
N SER A 43 -0.27 -15.33 -1.88
CA SER A 43 -0.21 -16.18 -0.68
C SER A 43 1.02 -17.10 -0.56
N ASP A 44 1.93 -17.13 -1.53
CA ASP A 44 3.20 -17.88 -1.46
C ASP A 44 4.32 -17.11 -0.72
N GLU A 45 4.09 -15.84 -0.36
CA GLU A 45 5.13 -14.96 0.16
C GLU A 45 5.07 -14.67 1.67
N LYS A 46 4.35 -15.45 2.49
CA LYS A 46 4.40 -15.27 3.95
C LYS A 46 5.83 -15.39 4.51
N VAL A 47 6.66 -16.24 3.91
CA VAL A 47 8.05 -16.46 4.34
C VAL A 47 8.98 -15.33 3.89
N ARG A 48 8.75 -14.72 2.72
CA ARG A 48 9.60 -13.64 2.20
C ARG A 48 9.18 -12.27 2.74
N ALA A 49 7.88 -12.01 2.88
CA ALA A 49 7.37 -10.81 3.53
C ALA A 49 7.81 -10.73 5.00
N SER A 50 7.81 -11.87 5.71
CA SER A 50 8.39 -11.98 7.06
C SER A 50 9.86 -11.51 7.09
N ARG A 51 10.70 -11.99 6.16
CA ARG A 51 12.12 -11.60 6.10
C ARG A 51 12.34 -10.11 5.82
N VAL A 52 11.52 -9.52 4.94
CA VAL A 52 11.60 -8.08 4.64
C VAL A 52 11.17 -7.25 5.84
N ILE A 53 10.08 -7.65 6.53
CA ILE A 53 9.61 -7.00 7.76
C ILE A 53 10.69 -7.07 8.86
N THR A 54 11.27 -8.25 9.10
CA THR A 54 12.35 -8.41 10.09
C THR A 54 13.53 -7.49 9.78
N ARG A 55 13.95 -7.39 8.52
CA ARG A 55 15.07 -6.54 8.11
C ARG A 55 14.81 -5.05 8.36
N ILE A 56 13.61 -4.58 8.06
CA ILE A 56 13.20 -3.19 8.35
C ILE A 56 13.20 -2.91 9.86
N HIS A 57 12.77 -3.88 10.68
CA HIS A 57 12.81 -3.74 12.14
C HIS A 57 14.24 -3.74 12.71
N GLU A 58 15.16 -4.53 12.15
CA GLU A 58 16.56 -4.52 12.54
C GLU A 58 17.26 -3.21 12.17
N GLU A 59 17.01 -2.69 10.97
CA GLU A 59 17.55 -1.41 10.53
C GLU A 59 17.07 -0.26 11.42
N ARG A 60 15.77 -0.22 11.73
CA ARG A 60 15.21 0.74 12.71
C ARG A 60 15.80 0.60 14.11
N ARG A 61 16.04 -0.63 14.59
CA ARG A 61 16.63 -0.83 15.92
C ARG A 61 18.05 -0.27 15.97
N ARG A 62 18.85 -0.48 14.92
CA ARG A 62 20.22 0.05 14.84
C ARG A 62 20.26 1.57 14.77
N GLU A 63 19.32 2.19 14.06
CA GLU A 63 19.18 3.65 14.04
C GLU A 63 18.87 4.19 15.44
N VAL A 64 17.91 3.57 16.15
CA VAL A 64 17.52 3.99 17.51
C VAL A 64 18.64 3.76 18.53
N GLU A 65 19.39 2.66 18.43
CA GLU A 65 20.54 2.39 19.31
C GLU A 65 21.72 3.34 19.05
N ALA A 66 21.96 3.71 17.79
CA ALA A 66 22.96 4.72 17.44
C ALA A 66 22.57 6.12 17.94
N GLU A 67 21.28 6.45 17.91
CA GLU A 67 20.75 7.71 18.43
C GLU A 67 20.74 7.76 19.96
N SER A 68 20.58 6.62 20.63
CA SER A 68 20.57 6.51 22.10
C SER A 68 21.96 6.44 22.74
N ALA A 69 23.02 6.25 21.93
CA ALA A 69 24.41 6.17 22.37
C ALA A 69 25.18 7.50 22.18
N SER A 70 24.52 8.55 21.69
CA SER A 70 25.03 9.92 21.60
C SER A 70 24.42 10.81 22.68
#